data_AF-A0A847D4M1-F1
#
_entry.id   AF-A0A847D4M1-F1
#
_cell.length_a   1.000
_cell.length_b   1.000
_cell.length_c   1.000
_cell.angle_alpha   90.00
_cell.angle_beta   90.00
_cell.angle_gamma   90.00
#
_symmetry.space_group_name_H-M   'P 1'
#
loop_
_entity.id
_entity.type
_entity.pdbx_description
1 polymer ?
#
loop_
_entity_poly.entity_id
_entity_poly.type
_entity_poly.pdbx_seq_one_letter_code
_entity_poly.pdbx_strand_id
1 'polypeptide(L)'
;MNNIDFNISELAEGAVQEKIDQEVRKIVANILDVNTAFKPTRKLIIDVEFSSDSTRQVIETNVTVKSKLQPSESVSALMMAGRDDSGYIHAAELKSSAPGQMFFDANDSTLKTDVGVPVDEIEGNGVIDFNARKIK
;
A
#
# COMPACT_ATOMS: atom_id res chain seq x y z
N MET A 1 -11.15 -50.24 0.81
CA MET A 1 -11.31 -49.61 -0.52
C MET A 1 -11.73 -48.18 -0.29
N ASN A 2 -11.08 -47.21 -0.95
CA ASN A 2 -11.70 -45.90 -1.12
C ASN A 2 -12.72 -46.05 -2.26
N ASN A 3 -13.98 -45.71 -1.99
CA ASN A 3 -15.09 -45.87 -2.92
C ASN A 3 -15.40 -44.57 -3.69
N ILE A 4 -14.56 -43.55 -3.52
CA ILE A 4 -14.67 -42.23 -4.15
C ILE A 4 -13.32 -41.93 -4.77
N ASP A 5 -13.30 -41.75 -6.08
CA ASP A 5 -12.13 -41.34 -6.84
C ASP A 5 -12.17 -39.82 -7.04
N PHE A 6 -11.52 -39.09 -6.13
CA PHE A 6 -11.47 -37.63 -6.13
C PHE A 6 -10.05 -37.17 -5.85
N ASN A 7 -9.30 -36.90 -6.93
CA ASN A 7 -7.92 -36.45 -6.87
C ASN A 7 -7.80 -35.01 -7.37
N ILE A 8 -7.56 -34.07 -6.45
CA ILE A 8 -7.48 -32.62 -6.72
C ILE A 8 -6.39 -32.28 -7.76
N SER A 9 -5.27 -33.00 -7.76
CA SER A 9 -4.15 -32.74 -8.67
C SER A 9 -4.43 -33.17 -10.11
N GLU A 10 -5.36 -34.11 -10.30
CA GLU A 10 -5.74 -34.63 -11.62
C GLU A 10 -7.03 -33.98 -12.16
N LEU A 11 -7.73 -33.20 -11.33
CA LEU A 11 -8.94 -32.48 -11.75
C LEU A 11 -8.66 -31.53 -12.91
N ALA A 12 -9.58 -31.54 -13.88
CA ALA A 12 -9.53 -30.72 -15.09
C ALA A 12 -8.17 -30.83 -15.82
N GLU A 13 -7.67 -32.06 -15.99
CA GLU A 13 -6.41 -32.36 -16.70
C GLU A 13 -5.17 -31.67 -16.08
N GLY A 14 -5.20 -31.46 -14.76
CA GLY A 14 -4.12 -30.79 -14.03
C GLY A 14 -4.18 -29.26 -14.05
N ALA A 15 -5.22 -28.65 -14.64
CA ALA A 15 -5.41 -27.20 -14.61
C ALA A 15 -5.53 -26.65 -13.18
N VAL A 16 -6.09 -27.43 -12.25
CA VAL A 16 -6.14 -27.07 -10.83
C VAL A 16 -4.75 -27.04 -10.21
N GLN A 17 -3.89 -28.01 -10.56
CA GLN A 17 -2.52 -28.08 -10.08
C GLN A 17 -1.72 -26.85 -10.54
N GLU A 18 -1.88 -26.41 -11.79
CA GLU A 18 -1.21 -25.21 -12.28
C GLU A 18 -1.61 -23.95 -11.49
N LYS A 19 -2.91 -23.80 -11.16
CA LYS A 19 -3.37 -22.68 -10.33
C LYS A 19 -2.80 -22.73 -8.91
N ILE A 20 -2.68 -23.93 -8.34
CA ILE A 20 -2.03 -24.12 -7.03
C ILE A 20 -0.57 -23.68 -7.10
N ASP A 21 0.18 -24.12 -8.11
CA ASP A 21 1.59 -23.79 -8.26
C ASP A 21 1.81 -22.27 -8.43
N GLN A 22 0.92 -21.60 -9.18
CA GLN A 22 0.93 -20.15 -9.34
C GLN A 22 0.72 -19.41 -8.01
N GLU A 23 -0.27 -19.82 -7.22
CA GLU A 23 -0.56 -19.19 -5.92
C GLU A 23 0.53 -19.49 -4.88
N VAL A 24 1.09 -20.71 -4.89
CA VAL A 24 2.25 -21.06 -4.05
C VAL A 24 3.45 -20.18 -4.39
N ARG A 25 3.71 -19.94 -5.68
CA ARG A 25 4.79 -19.03 -6.11
C ARG A 25 4.59 -17.62 -5.55
N LYS A 26 3.37 -17.09 -5.54
CA LYS A 26 3.06 -15.78 -4.92
C LYS A 26 3.30 -15.78 -3.42
N ILE A 27 2.88 -16.84 -2.72
CA ILE A 27 3.11 -16.98 -1.27
C ILE A 27 4.61 -16.99 -0.98
N VAL A 28 5.38 -17.78 -1.70
CA VAL A 28 6.84 -17.86 -1.52
C VAL A 28 7.51 -16.52 -1.84
N ALA A 29 7.14 -15.87 -2.94
CA ALA A 29 7.65 -14.54 -3.27
C ALA A 29 7.37 -13.52 -2.16
N ASN A 30 6.16 -13.55 -1.58
CA ASN A 30 5.79 -12.68 -0.47
C ASN A 30 6.50 -13.02 0.86
N ILE A 31 7.00 -14.26 1.04
CA ILE A 31 7.85 -14.62 2.20
C ILE A 31 9.28 -14.12 2.02
N LEU A 32 9.79 -14.18 0.78
CA LEU A 32 11.16 -13.77 0.46
C LEU A 32 11.32 -12.24 0.35
N ASP A 33 10.22 -11.50 0.28
CA ASP A 33 10.24 -10.04 0.28
C ASP A 33 10.63 -9.49 1.65
N VAL A 34 11.74 -8.74 1.67
CA VAL A 34 12.29 -8.08 2.86
C VAL A 34 11.32 -7.06 3.44
N ASN A 35 10.46 -6.47 2.61
CA ASN A 35 9.47 -5.47 3.02
C ASN A 35 8.19 -6.09 3.56
N THR A 36 8.10 -7.40 3.75
CA THR A 36 6.91 -8.07 4.28
C THR A 36 7.25 -8.76 5.60
N ALA A 37 6.36 -8.67 6.58
CA ALA A 37 6.57 -9.29 7.89
C ALA A 37 6.89 -10.81 7.78
N PHE A 38 8.00 -11.22 8.42
CA PHE A 38 8.53 -12.59 8.31
C PHE A 38 7.74 -13.62 9.14
N LYS A 39 7.23 -13.22 10.30
CA LYS A 39 6.61 -14.10 11.29
C LYS A 39 5.15 -14.49 10.99
N PRO A 40 4.29 -13.57 10.48
CA PRO A 40 2.89 -13.90 10.25
C PRO A 40 2.69 -14.98 9.18
N THR A 41 1.66 -15.82 9.40
CA THR A 41 1.34 -16.92 8.49
C THR A 41 0.64 -16.41 7.23
N ARG A 42 0.93 -17.06 6.10
CA ARG A 42 0.23 -16.91 4.82
C ARG A 42 -0.64 -18.14 4.60
N LYS A 43 -1.76 -17.99 3.92
CA LYS A 43 -2.71 -19.09 3.70
C LYS A 43 -2.94 -19.34 2.22
N LEU A 44 -2.97 -20.60 1.82
CA LEU A 44 -3.54 -21.04 0.56
C LEU A 44 -4.93 -21.59 0.86
N ILE A 45 -5.94 -21.15 0.12
CA ILE A 45 -7.34 -21.54 0.27
C ILE A 45 -7.80 -22.13 -1.07
N ILE A 46 -8.28 -23.37 -1.03
CA ILE A 46 -8.86 -24.05 -2.17
C ILE A 46 -10.35 -24.19 -1.87
N ASP A 47 -11.16 -23.38 -2.54
CA ASP A 47 -12.60 -23.41 -2.48
C ASP A 47 -13.10 -24.38 -3.55
N VAL A 48 -13.75 -25.46 -3.14
CA VAL A 48 -14.39 -26.44 -4.05
C VAL A 48 -15.89 -26.39 -3.84
N GLU A 49 -16.61 -26.02 -4.90
CA GLU A 49 -18.05 -25.90 -4.91
C GLU A 49 -18.64 -27.03 -5.73
N PHE A 50 -19.65 -27.71 -5.18
CA PHE A 50 -20.37 -28.79 -5.84
C PHE A 50 -21.83 -28.38 -6.00
N SER A 51 -22.32 -28.38 -7.24
CA SER A 51 -23.72 -28.16 -7.59
C SER A 51 -24.25 -29.36 -8.37
N SER A 52 -25.57 -29.57 -8.33
CA SER A 52 -26.23 -30.61 -9.11
C SER A 52 -27.65 -30.17 -9.41
N ASP A 53 -28.22 -30.72 -10.48
CA ASP A 53 -29.59 -30.45 -10.89
C ASP A 53 -30.60 -31.35 -10.13
N SER A 54 -31.89 -31.20 -10.47
CA SER A 54 -32.96 -32.00 -9.88
C SER A 54 -32.87 -33.50 -10.17
N THR A 55 -32.16 -33.90 -11.24
CA THR A 55 -31.96 -35.30 -11.60
C THR A 55 -30.87 -35.96 -10.76
N ARG A 56 -29.95 -35.15 -10.18
CA ARG A 56 -28.83 -35.59 -9.33
C ARG A 56 -27.91 -36.61 -10.00
N GLN A 57 -27.90 -36.64 -11.34
CA GLN A 57 -27.07 -37.56 -12.12
C GLN A 57 -25.72 -36.96 -12.50
N VAL A 58 -25.66 -35.63 -12.65
CA VAL A 58 -24.43 -34.89 -12.96
C VAL A 58 -24.12 -33.95 -11.81
N ILE A 59 -22.88 -33.99 -11.31
CA ILE A 59 -22.36 -33.07 -10.31
C ILE A 59 -21.42 -32.12 -11.02
N GLU A 60 -21.78 -30.85 -11.05
CA GLU A 60 -20.88 -29.79 -11.48
C GLU A 60 -19.94 -29.46 -10.32
N THR A 61 -18.63 -29.42 -10.61
CA THR A 61 -17.58 -29.16 -9.63
C THR A 61 -16.77 -27.96 -10.08
N ASN A 62 -16.80 -26.89 -9.28
CA ASN A 62 -16.05 -25.67 -9.52
C ASN A 62 -14.93 -25.54 -8.48
N VAL A 63 -13.69 -25.33 -8.94
CA VAL A 63 -12.51 -25.19 -8.07
C VAL A 63 -11.92 -23.80 -8.21
N THR A 64 -11.83 -23.08 -7.10
CA THR A 64 -11.19 -21.77 -7.01
C THR A 64 -10.04 -21.80 -6.02
N VAL A 65 -8.86 -21.36 -6.45
CA VAL A 65 -7.66 -21.29 -5.62
C VAL A 65 -7.36 -19.82 -5.31
N LYS A 66 -7.22 -19.48 -4.03
CA LYS A 66 -6.92 -18.12 -3.55
C LYS A 66 -5.79 -18.15 -2.54
N SER A 67 -4.94 -17.12 -2.52
CA SER A 67 -3.94 -16.93 -1.47
C SER A 67 -4.27 -15.72 -0.58
N LYS A 68 -3.99 -15.85 0.72
CA LYS A 68 -3.98 -14.75 1.67
C LYS A 68 -2.53 -14.43 2.01
N LEU A 69 -2.04 -13.37 1.37
CA LEU A 69 -0.69 -12.84 1.53
C LEU A 69 -0.62 -11.89 2.72
N GLN A 70 0.60 -11.60 3.17
CA GLN A 70 0.84 -10.55 4.14
C GLN A 70 1.03 -9.21 3.42
N PRO A 71 0.47 -8.11 3.96
CA PRO A 71 0.69 -6.79 3.39
C PRO A 71 2.17 -6.42 3.53
N SER A 72 2.67 -5.63 2.59
CA SER A 72 3.96 -4.96 2.74
C SER A 72 3.92 -4.07 3.98
N GLU A 73 5.08 -3.87 4.61
CA GLU A 73 5.25 -2.96 5.73
C GLU A 73 4.68 -1.58 5.39
N SER A 74 3.94 -1.01 6.33
CA SER A 74 3.26 0.26 6.14
C SER A 74 4.27 1.39 6.14
N VAL A 75 4.35 2.14 5.05
CA VAL A 75 5.05 3.43 5.03
C VAL A 75 4.14 4.47 5.66
N SER A 76 4.51 4.98 6.83
CA SER A 76 3.78 6.05 7.50
C SER A 76 4.26 7.41 7.02
N ALA A 77 3.35 8.21 6.47
CA ALA A 77 3.58 9.62 6.19
C ALA A 77 2.65 10.46 7.09
N LEU A 78 3.15 11.59 7.59
CA LEU A 78 2.33 12.57 8.31
C LEU A 78 1.73 13.53 7.28
N MET A 79 0.42 13.76 7.34
CA MET A 79 -0.26 14.73 6.48
C MET A 79 -0.89 15.83 7.33
N MET A 80 -0.71 17.08 6.92
CA MET A 80 -1.49 18.22 7.39
C MET A 80 -2.72 18.37 6.51
N ALA A 81 -3.88 18.60 7.13
CA ALA A 81 -5.12 18.93 6.43
C ALA A 81 -5.78 20.13 7.09
N GLY A 82 -6.26 21.06 6.27
CA GLY A 82 -6.97 22.26 6.70
C GLY A 82 -8.11 22.58 5.74
N ARG A 83 -9.00 23.48 6.16
CA ARG A 83 -10.12 23.96 5.34
C ARG A 83 -9.97 25.46 5.16
N ASP A 84 -10.11 25.94 3.93
CA ASP A 84 -10.12 27.39 3.68
C ASP A 84 -11.48 28.00 4.04
N ASP A 85 -11.52 29.34 4.08
CA ASP A 85 -12.74 30.11 4.39
C ASP A 85 -13.88 29.89 3.37
N SER A 86 -13.55 29.35 2.18
CA SER A 86 -14.50 28.97 1.13
C SER A 86 -15.02 27.54 1.28
N GLY A 87 -14.53 26.79 2.27
CA GLY A 87 -14.95 25.44 2.58
C GLY A 87 -14.25 24.35 1.77
N TYR A 88 -13.22 24.67 0.98
CA TYR A 88 -12.40 23.68 0.28
C TYR A 88 -11.35 23.08 1.21
N ILE A 89 -11.12 21.78 1.04
CA ILE A 89 -10.17 21.01 1.84
C ILE A 89 -8.81 21.07 1.13
N HIS A 90 -7.79 21.50 1.87
CA HIS A 90 -6.40 21.49 1.43
C HIS A 90 -5.62 20.50 2.31
N ALA A 91 -4.84 19.62 1.70
CA ALA A 91 -3.99 18.68 2.42
C ALA A 91 -2.61 18.60 1.78
N ALA A 92 -1.57 18.56 2.61
CA ALA A 92 -0.18 18.45 2.19
C ALA A 92 0.56 17.49 3.12
N GLU A 93 1.56 16.80 2.60
CA GLU A 93 2.47 16.00 3.43
C GLU A 93 3.29 16.93 4.34
N LEU A 94 3.31 16.62 5.64
CA LEU A 94 4.09 17.35 6.64
C LEU A 94 5.55 16.90 6.54
N LYS A 95 6.44 17.79 6.12
CA LYS A 95 7.87 17.51 6.00
C LYS A 95 8.69 18.05 7.17
N SER A 96 8.14 19.00 7.94
CA SER A 96 8.75 19.48 9.19
C SER A 96 8.26 18.69 10.41
N SER A 97 8.86 18.92 11.58
CA SER A 97 8.47 18.23 12.81
C SER A 97 7.15 18.73 13.42
N ALA A 98 6.66 19.90 13.01
CA ALA A 98 5.41 20.48 13.49
C ALA A 98 4.75 21.41 12.45
N PRO A 99 3.41 21.50 12.41
CA PRO A 99 2.69 22.47 11.60
C PRO A 99 3.20 23.91 11.77
N GLY A 100 3.41 24.62 10.67
CA GLY A 100 3.91 25.99 10.63
C GLY A 100 5.41 26.15 10.93
N GLN A 101 6.13 25.05 11.19
CA GLN A 101 7.56 25.10 11.46
C GLN A 101 8.36 25.01 10.15
N MET A 102 9.17 26.05 9.88
CA MET A 102 10.19 25.98 8.84
C MET A 102 11.29 24.99 9.24
N PHE A 103 11.83 24.28 8.27
CA PHE A 103 12.97 23.38 8.48
C PHE A 103 14.07 23.68 7.48
N PHE A 104 15.30 23.38 7.87
CA PHE A 104 16.45 23.42 6.97
C PHE A 104 16.58 22.07 6.29
N ASP A 105 16.48 22.05 4.97
CA ASP A 105 16.68 20.82 4.20
C ASP A 105 18.18 20.61 3.96
N ALA A 106 18.74 19.59 4.61
CA ALA A 106 20.16 19.30 4.53
C ALA A 106 20.63 18.85 3.13
N ASN A 107 19.71 18.45 2.24
CA ASN A 107 20.05 17.95 0.91
C ASN A 107 20.33 19.07 -0.09
N ASP A 108 19.59 20.17 -0.01
CA ASP A 108 19.76 21.33 -0.89
C ASP A 108 20.23 22.60 -0.16
N SER A 109 20.43 22.51 1.16
CA SER A 109 20.89 23.61 2.02
C SER A 109 19.97 24.84 1.99
N THR A 110 18.68 24.64 1.75
CA THR A 110 17.67 25.71 1.71
C THR A 110 16.73 25.67 2.91
N LEU A 111 16.22 26.84 3.30
CA LEU A 111 15.13 26.95 4.27
C LEU A 111 13.81 26.70 3.56
N LYS A 112 13.02 25.76 4.06
CA LYS A 112 11.72 25.39 3.52
C LYS A 112 10.64 25.51 4.59
N THR A 113 9.42 25.77 4.15
CA THR A 113 8.22 25.72 4.99
C THR A 113 7.90 24.30 5.42
N ASP A 114 6.92 24.16 6.32
CA ASP A 114 6.41 22.89 6.83
C ASP A 114 5.90 21.92 5.75
N VAL A 115 5.52 22.45 4.58
CA VAL A 115 5.09 21.70 3.39
C VAL A 115 6.18 21.53 2.32
N GLY A 116 7.39 22.05 2.57
CA GLY A 116 8.56 21.89 1.70
C GLY A 116 8.69 22.91 0.57
N VAL A 117 8.01 24.06 0.67
CA VAL A 117 8.19 25.17 -0.28
C VAL A 117 9.37 26.04 0.17
N PRO A 118 10.32 26.41 -0.71
CA PRO A 118 11.43 27.29 -0.35
C PRO A 118 10.94 28.64 0.19
N VAL A 119 11.53 29.10 1.29
CA VAL A 119 11.14 30.37 1.93
C VAL A 119 11.46 31.57 1.02
N ASP A 120 12.52 31.49 0.23
CA ASP A 120 12.94 32.55 -0.72
C ASP A 120 11.90 32.83 -1.82
N GLU A 121 11.01 31.87 -2.11
CA GLU A 121 9.92 32.05 -3.07
C GLU A 121 8.69 32.73 -2.45
N ILE A 122 8.56 32.68 -1.12
CA ILE A 122 7.42 33.21 -0.35
C ILE A 122 7.74 34.61 0.17
N GLU A 123 8.95 34.81 0.70
CA GLU A 123 9.43 36.12 1.12
C GLU A 123 9.99 36.86 -0.10
N GLY A 124 9.13 37.66 -0.74
CA GLY A 124 9.56 38.53 -1.84
C GLY A 124 10.79 39.36 -1.44
N ASN A 125 11.78 39.41 -2.33
CA ASN A 125 13.10 40.08 -2.22
C ASN A 125 13.05 41.59 -1.88
N GLY A 126 12.46 41.95 -0.75
CA GLY A 126 12.54 43.27 -0.14
C GLY A 126 13.75 43.31 0.77
N VAL A 127 14.95 43.53 0.21
CA VAL A 127 16.13 43.83 1.03
C VAL A 127 15.81 45.08 1.85
N ILE A 128 15.55 44.93 3.15
CA ILE A 128 15.41 46.05 4.06
C ILE A 128 16.81 46.45 4.51
N ASP A 129 17.32 47.54 3.95
CA ASP A 129 18.58 48.15 4.39
C ASP A 129 18.37 48.91 5.71
N PHE A 130 18.78 48.28 6.82
CA PHE A 130 18.72 48.88 8.15
C PHE A 130 19.81 49.94 8.41
N ASN A 131 20.84 50.05 7.57
CA ASN A 131 21.87 51.08 7.69
C ASN A 131 21.40 52.44 7.16
N ALA A 132 20.40 52.47 6.27
CA ALA A 132 19.80 53.69 5.75
C ALA A 132 18.82 54.36 6.74
N ARG A 133 18.37 53.63 7.78
CA ARG A 133 17.49 54.15 8.82
C ARG A 133 18.32 54.89 9.87
N LYS A 134 18.80 56.09 9.53
CA LYS A 134 19.34 57.01 10.54
C LYS A 134 18.27 57.24 11.60
N ILE A 135 18.49 56.69 12.79
CA ILE A 135 17.78 57.07 14.01
C ILE A 135 18.03 58.57 14.15
N LYS A 136 16.97 59.37 14.01
CA LYS A 136 16.97 60.78 14.42
C LYS A 136 16.55 60.86 15.88
#